data_AF-A0A924GXY7-F1
#
_entry.id   AF-A0A924GXY7-F1
#
_cell.length_a   1.000
_cell.length_b   1.000
_cell.length_c   1.000
_cell.angle_alpha   90.00
_cell.angle_beta   90.00
_cell.angle_gamma   90.00
#
_symmetry.space_group_name_H-M   'P 1'
#
loop_
_entity.id
_entity.type
_entity.pdbx_description
1 polymer ?
#
loop_
_entity_poly.entity_id
_entity_poly.type
_entity_poly.pdbx_seq_one_letter_code
_entity_poly.pdbx_strand_id
1 'polypeptide(L)'
;MKPESQASIDAFIDALWLEDGLSKNTLAAYRRDLSIYADWAGTLDHRLDDSSESDLSSYFSLKHASTRATSANRRLTVFKRY
;
A
#
# COMPACT_ATOMS: atom_id res chain seq x y z
N MET A 1 1.02 -0.34 -12.38
CA MET A 1 0.68 -1.45 -11.47
C MET A 1 0.23 -2.67 -12.26
N LYS A 2 0.52 -3.89 -11.78
CA LYS A 2 0.04 -5.16 -12.39
C LYS A 2 -1.45 -5.40 -12.06
N PRO A 3 -2.27 -5.99 -12.96
CA PRO A 3 -3.71 -6.20 -12.72
C PRO A 3 -4.02 -7.01 -11.46
N GLU A 4 -3.17 -7.99 -11.14
CA GLU A 4 -3.31 -8.82 -9.94
C GLU A 4 -3.16 -7.99 -8.67
N SER A 5 -2.28 -6.98 -8.69
CA SER A 5 -2.13 -6.07 -7.55
C SER A 5 -3.36 -5.18 -7.37
N GLN A 6 -4.01 -4.74 -8.45
CA GLN A 6 -5.28 -4.01 -8.37
C GLN A 6 -6.36 -4.89 -7.72
N ALA A 7 -6.47 -6.16 -8.15
CA ALA A 7 -7.43 -7.09 -7.61
C ALA A 7 -7.20 -7.36 -6.11
N SER A 8 -5.95 -7.56 -5.68
CA SER A 8 -5.64 -7.76 -4.25
C SER A 8 -5.94 -6.52 -3.41
N ILE A 9 -5.68 -5.31 -3.93
CA ILE A 9 -6.05 -4.06 -3.26
C ILE A 9 -7.57 -3.97 -3.08
N ASP A 10 -8.34 -4.25 -4.12
CA ASP A 10 -9.80 -4.14 -4.04
C ASP A 10 -10.39 -5.16 -3.06
N ALA A 11 -9.93 -6.41 -3.11
CA ALA A 11 -10.35 -7.44 -2.15
C ALA A 11 -10.03 -7.05 -0.71
N PHE A 12 -8.83 -6.51 -0.46
CA PHE A 12 -8.42 -6.05 0.87
C PHE A 12 -9.28 -4.87 1.38
N ILE A 13 -9.56 -3.90 0.52
CA ILE A 13 -10.39 -2.74 0.88
C ILE A 13 -11.83 -3.16 1.18
N ASP A 14 -12.38 -4.09 0.41
CA ASP A 14 -13.73 -4.63 0.65
C ASP A 14 -13.79 -5.42 1.96
N ALA A 15 -12.76 -6.21 2.27
CA ALA A 15 -12.66 -6.91 3.55
C ALA A 15 -12.60 -5.94 4.75
N LEU A 16 -11.75 -4.91 4.69
CA LEU A 16 -11.67 -3.88 5.73
C LEU A 16 -12.98 -3.09 5.90
N TRP A 17 -13.73 -2.90 4.82
CA TRP A 17 -15.04 -2.25 4.92
C TRP A 17 -16.05 -3.14 5.64
N LEU A 18 -16.08 -4.43 5.32
CA LEU A 18 -17.03 -5.39 5.87
C LEU A 18 -16.72 -5.77 7.33
N GLU A 19 -15.46 -6.01 7.65
CA GLU A 19 -15.03 -6.54 8.95
C GLU A 19 -14.80 -5.43 9.99
N ASP A 20 -14.12 -4.35 9.58
CA ASP A 20 -13.67 -3.31 10.50
C ASP A 20 -14.52 -2.03 10.43
N GLY A 21 -15.45 -1.93 9.47
CA GLY A 21 -16.34 -0.78 9.32
C GLY A 21 -15.60 0.54 9.11
N LEU A 22 -14.39 0.51 8.55
CA LEU A 22 -13.54 1.69 8.44
C LEU A 22 -14.22 2.80 7.63
N SER A 23 -13.97 4.05 8.03
CA SER A 23 -14.50 5.21 7.31
C SER A 23 -14.04 5.24 5.85
N LYS A 24 -14.86 5.83 4.97
CA LYS A 24 -14.52 6.02 3.54
C LYS A 24 -13.17 6.73 3.35
N ASN A 25 -12.85 7.71 4.19
CA ASN A 25 -11.59 8.45 4.11
C ASN A 25 -10.39 7.56 4.49
N THR A 26 -10.56 6.69 5.50
CA THR A 26 -9.52 5.73 5.90
C THR A 26 -9.28 4.72 4.79
N LEU A 27 -10.34 4.12 4.24
CA LEU A 27 -10.24 3.17 3.13
C LEU A 27 -9.62 3.81 1.88
N ALA A 28 -10.00 5.05 1.55
CA ALA A 28 -9.40 5.78 0.44
C ALA A 28 -7.90 6.06 0.65
N ALA A 29 -7.48 6.36 1.88
CA ALA A 29 -6.07 6.54 2.21
C ALA A 29 -5.28 5.24 2.08
N TYR A 30 -5.86 4.12 2.53
CA TYR A 30 -5.28 2.78 2.40
C TYR A 30 -5.11 2.39 0.93
N ARG A 31 -6.19 2.49 0.13
CA ARG A 31 -6.15 2.22 -1.31
C ARG A 31 -5.07 3.05 -2.00
N ARG A 32 -5.03 4.36 -1.72
CA ARG A 32 -4.02 5.26 -2.31
C ARG A 32 -2.60 4.85 -1.95
N ASP A 33 -2.34 4.52 -0.68
CA ASP A 33 -0.99 4.16 -0.25
C ASP A 33 -0.53 2.82 -0.87
N LEU A 34 -1.43 1.84 -0.98
CA LEU A 34 -1.16 0.56 -1.67
C LEU A 34 -0.98 0.73 -3.18
N SER A 35 -1.84 1.51 -3.85
CA SER A 35 -1.73 1.73 -5.30
C SER A 35 -0.42 2.41 -5.69
N ILE A 36 0.01 3.44 -4.93
CA ILE A 36 1.28 4.12 -5.19
C ILE A 36 2.47 3.15 -5.02
N TYR A 37 2.41 2.28 -4.00
CA TYR A 37 3.45 1.28 -3.80
C TYR A 37 3.45 0.22 -4.91
N ALA A 38 2.28 -0.31 -5.28
CA ALA A 38 2.14 -1.31 -6.34
C ALA A 38 2.49 -0.78 -7.73
N ASP A 39 2.31 0.52 -7.99
CA ASP A 39 2.84 1.18 -9.19
C ASP A 39 4.37 1.17 -9.21
N TRP A 40 5.01 1.46 -8.08
CA TRP A 40 6.46 1.41 -7.96
C TRP A 40 6.99 -0.03 -8.04
N ALA A 41 6.40 -0.98 -7.33
CA ALA A 41 6.77 -2.39 -7.38
C ALA A 41 6.63 -2.96 -8.81
N GLY A 42 5.62 -2.51 -9.56
CA GLY A 42 5.47 -2.85 -10.98
C GLY A 42 6.64 -2.41 -11.86
N THR A 43 7.41 -1.38 -11.48
CA THR A 43 8.65 -0.99 -12.19
C THR A 43 9.80 -1.98 -11.99
N LEU A 44 9.71 -2.81 -10.95
CA LEU A 44 10.63 -3.90 -10.63
C LEU A 44 10.11 -5.25 -11.13
N ASP A 45 9.03 -5.24 -11.92
CA ASP A 45 8.29 -6.43 -12.35
C ASP A 45 7.73 -7.28 -11.18
N HIS A 46 7.55 -6.69 -10.00
CA HIS A 46 6.95 -7.35 -8.84
C HIS A 46 5.45 -7.09 -8.75
N ARG A 47 4.70 -8.07 -8.23
CA ARG A 47 3.33 -7.84 -7.76
C ARG A 47 3.36 -7.33 -6.33
N LEU A 48 2.28 -6.69 -5.91
CA LEU A 48 2.08 -6.28 -4.52
C LEU A 48 2.26 -7.46 -3.55
N ASP A 49 1.73 -8.64 -3.88
CA ASP A 49 1.78 -9.83 -3.03
C ASP A 49 3.16 -10.52 -2.99
N ASP A 50 4.04 -10.20 -3.94
CA ASP A 50 5.40 -10.76 -4.02
C ASP A 50 6.41 -9.91 -3.23
N SER A 51 5.94 -8.88 -2.53
CA SER A 51 6.80 -7.89 -1.89
C SER A 51 7.61 -8.49 -0.74
N SER A 52 8.92 -8.30 -0.80
CA SER A 52 9.84 -8.64 0.28
C SER A 52 10.05 -7.47 1.25
N GLU A 53 10.63 -7.76 2.42
CA GLU A 53 11.06 -6.71 3.36
C GLU A 53 12.08 -5.74 2.71
N SER A 54 12.96 -6.25 1.84
CA SER A 54 13.90 -5.41 1.09
C SER A 54 13.20 -4.46 0.11
N ASP A 55 12.09 -4.87 -0.50
CA ASP A 55 11.31 -4.00 -1.39
C ASP A 55 10.67 -2.86 -0.60
N LEU A 56 10.09 -3.16 0.56
CA LEU A 56 9.51 -2.16 1.46
C LEU A 56 10.57 -1.16 1.94
N SER A 57 11.73 -1.65 2.38
CA SER A 57 12.85 -0.80 2.82
C SER A 57 13.34 0.12 1.69
N SER A 58 13.49 -0.42 0.48
CA SER A 58 13.89 0.35 -0.70
C SER A 58 12.86 1.43 -1.04
N TYR A 59 11.57 1.10 -0.99
CA TYR A 59 10.49 2.07 -1.22
C TYR A 59 10.49 3.20 -0.19
N PHE A 60 10.62 2.88 1.10
CA PHE A 60 10.70 3.91 2.16
C PHE A 60 11.93 4.79 2.01
N SER A 61 13.08 4.22 1.63
CA SER A 61 14.30 4.96 1.36
C SER A 61 14.12 5.95 0.20
N LEU A 62 13.49 5.52 -0.90
CA LEU A 62 13.19 6.36 -2.06
C LEU A 62 12.26 7.54 -1.69
N LYS A 63 11.28 7.31 -0.80
CA LYS A 63 10.29 8.32 -0.40
C LYS A 63 10.73 9.18 0.79
N HIS A 64 11.87 8.86 1.43
CA HIS A 64 12.28 9.45 2.70
C HIS A 64 12.41 10.98 2.65
N ALA A 65 13.08 11.52 1.62
CA ALA A 65 13.37 12.95 1.51
C ALA A 65 12.12 13.84 1.31
N SER A 66 11.02 13.28 0.79
CA SER A 66 9.83 14.05 0.38
C SER A 66 8.59 13.77 1.22
N THR A 67 8.65 12.86 2.20
CA THR A 67 7.47 12.37 2.92
C THR A 67 7.39 12.92 4.33
N ARG A 68 6.28 13.58 4.67
CA ARG A 68 6.00 13.99 6.05
C ARG A 68 5.89 12.75 6.96
N ALA A 69 6.38 12.84 8.19
CA ALA A 69 6.36 11.76 9.16
C ALA A 69 4.97 11.12 9.35
N THR A 70 3.90 11.93 9.37
CA THR A 70 2.52 11.44 9.49
C THR A 70 2.08 10.57 8.30
N SER A 71 2.53 10.90 7.09
CA SER A 71 2.25 10.10 5.89
C SER A 71 3.08 8.82 5.86
N ALA A 72 4.34 8.87 6.32
CA ALA A 72 5.18 7.69 6.46
C ALA A 72 4.60 6.69 7.48
N ASN A 73 4.17 7.18 8.65
CA ASN A 73 3.55 6.35 9.68
C ASN A 73 2.24 5.72 9.18
N ARG A 74 1.39 6.48 8.48
CA ARG A 74 0.18 5.93 7.88
C ARG A 74 0.49 4.81 6.89
N ARG A 75 1.45 5.01 5.98
CA ARG A 75 1.90 3.96 5.04
C ARG A 75 2.40 2.71 5.76
N LEU A 76 3.21 2.90 6.80
CA LEU A 76 3.67 1.77 7.62
C LEU A 76 2.50 1.01 8.24
N THR A 77 1.48 1.70 8.76
CA THR A 77 0.26 1.06 9.26
C THR A 77 -0.48 0.31 8.15
N VAL A 78 -0.61 0.90 6.97
CA VAL A 78 -1.25 0.27 5.81
C VAL A 78 -0.53 -1.03 5.44
N PHE A 79 0.81 -0.99 5.28
CA PHE A 79 1.61 -2.16 4.90
C PHE A 79 1.71 -3.24 5.98
N LYS A 80 1.47 -2.91 7.24
CA LYS A 80 1.39 -3.92 8.31
C LYS A 80 0.03 -4.63 8.37
N ARG A 81 -1.00 -3.99 7.81
CA ARG A 81 -2.37 -4.47 7.88
C ARG A 81 -2.77 -5.22 6.61
N TYR A 82 -2.22 -4.81 5.48
CA TYR A 82 -2.16 -5.62 4.26
C TYR A 82 -1.25 -6.82 4.49
#